data_AF-A0A3D1EYL0-F1
#
_entry.id   AF-A0A3D1EYL0-F1
#
_cell.length_a   1.000
_cell.length_b   1.000
_cell.length_c   1.000
_cell.angle_alpha   90.00
_cell.angle_beta   90.00
_cell.angle_gamma   90.00
#
_symmetry.space_group_name_H-M   'P 1'
#
loop_
_entity.id
_entity.type
_entity.pdbx_description
1 polymer ?
#
loop_
_entity_poly.entity_id
_entity_poly.type
_entity_poly.pdbx_seq_one_letter_code
_entity_poly.pdbx_strand_id
1 'polypeptide(L)'
;KHVLCEKPMAIDVADADAMIDTADAMGRHLWVFHNRRFEPHFRKLQQIIASGDLGDIVHVRTAVHNFTRRWDWQTLRQYGGGML
;
A
#
# COMPACT_ATOMS: atom_id res chain seq x y z
N LYS A 1 21.01 3.91 -6.44
CA LYS A 1 20.18 5.14 -6.62
C LYS A 1 19.09 5.09 -5.56
N HIS A 2 18.47 6.22 -5.20
CA HIS A 2 17.22 6.17 -4.43
C HIS A 2 16.06 5.72 -5.33
N VAL A 3 15.08 5.02 -4.78
CA VAL A 3 13.97 4.41 -5.53
C VAL A 3 12.63 4.77 -4.90
N LEU A 4 11.69 5.21 -5.74
CA LEU A 4 10.27 5.26 -5.42
C LEU A 4 9.57 4.16 -6.25
N CYS A 5 9.07 3.14 -5.57
CA CYS A 5 8.40 1.98 -6.17
C CYS A 5 6.88 2.18 -6.18
N GLU A 6 6.22 1.77 -7.26
CA GLU A 6 4.76 1.72 -7.31
C GLU A 6 4.22 0.64 -6.36
N LYS A 7 2.93 0.72 -6.02
CA LYS A 7 2.25 -0.31 -5.23
C LYS A 7 1.56 -1.34 -6.15
N PRO A 8 1.61 -2.65 -5.84
CA PRO A 8 2.27 -3.26 -4.68
C PRO A 8 3.80 -3.28 -4.84
N MET A 9 4.52 -3.18 -3.71
CA MET A 9 6.00 -3.17 -3.70
C MET A 9 6.59 -4.49 -4.21
N ALA A 10 5.96 -5.62 -3.84
CA ALA A 10 6.29 -6.96 -4.29
C ALA A 10 5.03 -7.85 -4.23
N ILE A 11 5.10 -9.05 -4.81
CA ILE A 11 3.99 -10.03 -4.81
C ILE A 11 3.99 -10.85 -3.51
N ASP A 12 5.16 -11.10 -2.94
CA ASP A 12 5.31 -11.77 -1.65
C ASP A 12 6.18 -10.96 -0.68
N VAL A 13 6.15 -11.36 0.59
CA VAL A 13 6.87 -10.69 1.67
C VAL A 13 8.38 -10.89 1.55
N ALA A 14 8.83 -12.06 1.06
CA ALA A 14 10.25 -12.37 0.96
C ALA A 14 10.96 -11.46 -0.05
N ASP A 15 10.33 -11.19 -1.19
CA ASP A 15 10.82 -10.24 -2.18
C ASP A 15 10.83 -8.80 -1.62
N ALA A 16 9.80 -8.42 -0.86
CA ALA A 16 9.77 -7.11 -0.20
C ALA A 16 10.92 -6.95 0.82
N ASP A 17 11.19 -7.97 1.63
CA ASP A 17 12.28 -7.98 2.60
C ASP A 17 13.64 -7.87 1.89
N ALA A 18 13.84 -8.63 0.81
CA ALA A 18 15.07 -8.55 0.00
C ALA A 18 15.30 -7.16 -0.61
N MET A 19 14.23 -6.47 -1.03
CA MET A 19 14.31 -5.10 -1.51
C MET A 19 14.72 -4.11 -0.41
N ILE A 20 14.21 -4.27 0.82
CA ILE A 20 14.56 -3.44 1.98
C ILE A 20 16.02 -3.67 2.37
N ASP A 21 16.45 -4.92 2.52
CA ASP A 21 17.82 -5.28 2.88
C ASP A 21 18.83 -4.71 1.89
N THR A 22 18.51 -4.79 0.59
CA THR A 22 19.36 -4.23 -0.47
C THR A 22 19.47 -2.71 -0.36
N ALA A 23 18.34 -2.03 -0.07
CA ALA A 23 18.31 -0.58 0.08
C ALA A 23 19.16 -0.12 1.29
N ASP A 24 19.02 -0.82 2.42
CA ASP A 24 19.77 -0.55 3.65
C ASP A 24 21.26 -0.83 3.48
N ALA A 25 21.64 -1.97 2.90
CA ALA A 25 23.03 -2.32 2.63
C ALA A 25 23.72 -1.31 1.70
N MET A 26 22.98 -0.70 0.78
CA MET A 26 23.50 0.32 -0.14
C MET A 26 23.43 1.75 0.42
N GLY A 27 22.86 1.95 1.61
CA GLY A 27 22.61 3.28 2.19
C GLY A 27 21.70 4.13 1.28
N ARG A 28 20.72 3.52 0.63
CA ARG A 28 19.79 4.20 -0.28
C ARG A 28 18.37 4.10 0.23
N HIS A 29 17.65 5.20 0.16
CA HIS A 29 16.21 5.19 0.35
C HIS A 29 15.45 4.36 -0.69
N LEU A 30 14.56 3.52 -0.18
CA LEU A 30 13.47 2.88 -0.90
C LEU A 30 12.15 3.39 -0.32
N TRP A 31 11.31 3.95 -1.18
CA TRP A 31 9.96 4.39 -0.82
C TRP A 31 8.92 3.62 -1.64
N VAL A 32 7.75 3.40 -1.06
CA VAL A 32 6.60 2.84 -1.78
C VAL A 32 5.57 3.95 -1.96
N PHE A 33 5.02 4.08 -3.17
CA PHE A 33 4.04 5.10 -3.52
C PHE A 33 2.63 4.75 -3.00
N HIS A 34 2.48 4.69 -1.67
CA HIS A 34 1.18 4.60 -0.98
C HIS A 34 0.47 5.96 -0.94
N ASN A 35 0.18 6.51 -2.10
CA ASN A 35 -0.33 7.88 -2.28
C ASN A 35 -1.63 8.19 -1.51
N ARG A 36 -2.50 7.19 -1.31
CA ARG A 36 -3.77 7.35 -0.55
C ARG A 36 -3.56 7.89 0.87
N ARG A 37 -2.40 7.66 1.49
CA ARG A 37 -2.07 8.22 2.81
C ARG A 37 -2.12 9.75 2.84
N PHE A 38 -1.96 10.41 1.69
CA PHE A 38 -1.95 11.86 1.56
C PHE A 38 -3.31 12.45 1.13
N GLU A 39 -4.30 11.62 0.78
CA GLU A 39 -5.61 12.11 0.39
C GLU A 39 -6.29 12.81 1.58
N PRO A 40 -7.01 13.94 1.37
CA PRO A 40 -7.53 14.76 2.47
C PRO A 40 -8.40 14.00 3.47
N HIS A 41 -9.19 13.04 3.00
CA HIS A 41 -10.09 12.25 3.85
C HIS A 41 -9.33 11.27 4.75
N PHE A 42 -8.23 10.64 4.27
CA PHE A 42 -7.37 9.81 5.13
C PHE A 42 -6.64 10.65 6.18
N ARG A 43 -6.16 11.84 5.80
CA ARG A 43 -5.55 12.77 6.76
C ARG A 43 -6.54 13.23 7.82
N LYS A 44 -7.78 13.51 7.44
CA LYS A 44 -8.84 13.88 8.40
C LYS A 44 -9.22 12.71 9.30
N LEU A 45 -9.33 11.50 8.75
CA LEU A 45 -9.58 10.29 9.54
C LEU A 45 -8.49 10.09 10.60
N GLN A 46 -7.21 10.24 10.22
CA GLN A 46 -6.09 10.17 11.16
C GLN A 46 -6.21 11.20 12.28
N GLN A 47 -6.62 12.44 11.97
CA GLN A 47 -6.84 13.49 12.98
C GLN A 47 -7.96 13.13 13.96
N ILE A 48 -9.07 12.58 13.48
CA ILE A 48 -10.21 12.16 14.33
C ILE A 48 -9.83 10.98 15.22
N ILE A 49 -9.06 10.03 14.69
CA ILE A 49 -8.56 8.92 15.51
C ILE A 49 -7.59 9.45 16.58
N ALA A 50 -6.69 10.36 16.20
CA ALA A 50 -5.71 10.94 17.12
C ALA A 50 -6.32 11.86 18.18
N SER A 51 -7.49 12.47 17.94
CA SER A 51 -8.17 13.30 18.96
C SER A 51 -8.74 12.46 20.11
N GLY A 52 -8.99 11.17 19.88
CA GLY A 52 -9.60 10.29 20.88
C GLY A 52 -11.12 10.46 21.01
N ASP A 53 -11.77 11.28 20.18
CA ASP A 53 -13.21 11.56 20.24
C ASP A 53 -14.07 10.29 20.02
N LEU A 54 -13.51 9.27 19.36
CA LEU A 54 -14.17 7.99 19.09
C LEU A 54 -13.94 6.94 20.20
N GLY A 55 -13.11 7.23 21.21
CA GLY A 55 -12.65 6.24 22.18
C GLY A 55 -11.85 5.11 21.51
N ASP A 56 -12.00 3.89 22.04
CA ASP A 56 -11.30 2.72 21.51
C ASP A 56 -11.91 2.26 20.18
N ILE A 57 -11.08 2.23 19.13
CA ILE A 57 -11.49 1.71 17.82
C ILE A 57 -11.52 0.19 17.88
N VAL A 58 -12.72 -0.39 17.95
CA VAL A 58 -12.91 -1.85 18.02
C VAL A 58 -13.14 -2.50 16.64
N HIS A 59 -13.50 -1.71 15.62
CA HIS A 59 -13.80 -2.23 14.28
C HIS A 59 -13.55 -1.20 13.18
N VAL A 60 -12.97 -1.65 12.06
CA VAL A 60 -12.80 -0.86 10.84
C VAL A 60 -13.32 -1.66 9.66
N ARG A 61 -14.18 -1.06 8.84
CA ARG A 61 -14.67 -1.65 7.59
C ARG A 61 -14.43 -0.71 6.43
N THR A 62 -13.76 -1.20 5.41
CA THR A 62 -13.56 -0.50 4.14
C THR A 62 -14.04 -1.36 2.99
N ALA A 63 -14.73 -0.77 2.02
CA ALA A 63 -15.13 -1.46 0.81
C ALA A 63 -14.79 -0.59 -0.40
N VAL A 64 -14.15 -1.20 -1.39
CA VAL A 64 -13.87 -0.58 -2.68
C VAL A 64 -14.50 -1.48 -3.73
N HIS A 65 -15.53 -0.98 -4.39
CA HIS A 65 -16.19 -1.70 -5.47
C HIS A 65 -15.79 -1.04 -6.78
N ASN A 66 -15.35 -1.85 -7.74
CA ASN A 66 -15.13 -1.42 -9.09
C ASN A 66 -15.65 -2.48 -10.05
N PHE A 67 -16.17 -2.06 -11.19
CA PHE A 67 -16.58 -2.95 -12.26
C PHE A 67 -15.86 -2.54 -13.55
N THR A 68 -14.88 -3.33 -13.95
CA THR A 68 -14.15 -3.13 -15.19
C THR A 68 -13.78 -4.49 -15.78
N ARG A 69 -14.00 -4.64 -17.09
CA ARG A 69 -13.49 -5.80 -17.83
C ARG A 69 -12.02 -5.53 -18.18
N ARG A 70 -11.12 -6.38 -17.69
CA ARG A 70 -9.67 -6.28 -17.95
C ARG A 70 -9.18 -7.55 -18.63
N TRP A 71 -8.26 -7.40 -19.58
CA TRP A 71 -7.57 -8.49 -20.29
C TRP A 71 -6.09 -8.13 -20.43
N ASP A 72 -5.44 -7.87 -19.30
CA ASP A 72 -4.02 -7.50 -19.23
C ASP A 72 -3.30 -8.38 -18.21
N TRP A 73 -2.01 -8.14 -18.01
CA TRP A 73 -1.18 -8.91 -17.07
C TRP A 73 -1.74 -8.91 -15.64
N GLN A 74 -2.53 -7.91 -15.24
CA GLN A 74 -3.08 -7.82 -13.88
C GLN A 74 -4.14 -8.90 -13.61
N THR A 75 -4.70 -9.54 -14.64
CA THR A 75 -5.65 -10.65 -14.46
C THR A 75 -4.96 -12.01 -14.30
N LEU A 76 -3.64 -12.07 -14.49
CA LEU A 76 -2.88 -13.31 -14.36
C LEU A 76 -2.40 -13.48 -12.92
N ARG A 77 -2.64 -14.66 -12.34
CA ARG A 77 -2.27 -14.97 -10.96
C ARG A 77 -0.78 -14.82 -10.67
N GLN A 78 0.08 -15.11 -11.65
CA GLN A 78 1.54 -14.97 -11.53
C GLN A 78 2.00 -13.52 -11.31
N TYR A 79 1.14 -12.52 -11.55
CA TYR A 79 1.44 -11.10 -11.35
C TYR A 79 0.58 -10.46 -10.24
N GLY A 80 0.07 -11.26 -9.30
CA GLY A 80 -0.77 -10.80 -8.19
C GLY A 80 -2.28 -11.06 -8.37
N GLY A 81 -2.73 -11.42 -9.58
CA GLY A 81 -4.08 -11.96 -9.78
C GLY A 81 -5.24 -10.98 -9.55
N GLY A 82 -4.99 -9.67 -9.56
CA GLY A 82 -6.03 -8.66 -9.69
C GLY A 82 -6.08 -7.66 -8.54
N MET A 83 -7.17 -7.70 -7.76
CA MET A 83 -7.56 -6.61 -6.85
C MET A 83 -7.00 -6.71 -5.44
N LEU A 84 -6.29 -7.80 -5.09
CA LEU A 84 -5.71 -8.03 -3.77
C LEU A 84 -4.18 -7.96 -3.84
#